data_AF-A0A6M0L068-F1
#
_entry.id   AF-A0A6M0L068-F1
#
_cell.length_a   1.000
_cell.length_b   1.000
_cell.length_c   1.000
_cell.angle_alpha   90.00
_cell.angle_beta   90.00
_cell.angle_gamma   90.00
#
_symmetry.space_group_name_H-M   'P 1'
#
loop_
_entity.id
_entity.type
_entity.pdbx_description
1 polymer ?
#
loop_
_entity_poly.entity_id
_entity_poly.type
_entity_poly.pdbx_seq_one_letter_code
_entity_poly.pdbx_strand_id
1 'polypeptide(L)'
;LLSKGLFIISIILGGVFIFFILYIYNSLDRKETLHIIRSEGRLYFQLSDDPLFSVKISSDQSLSDVITEAISNEMATLKDMVDSVDFINFKDDRLHRELNRLVQN
;
A
#
# COMPACT_ATOMS: atom_id res chain seq x y z
N LEU A 1 24.50 -14.12 -43.21
CA LEU A 1 23.17 -14.23 -42.58
C LEU A 1 23.25 -14.34 -41.05
N LEU A 2 24.16 -15.16 -40.50
CA LEU A 2 24.38 -15.32 -39.04
C LEU A 2 24.60 -14.00 -38.26
N SER A 3 25.42 -13.07 -38.76
CA SER A 3 25.69 -11.79 -38.08
C SER A 3 24.48 -10.85 -38.03
N LYS A 4 23.64 -10.86 -39.09
CA LYS A 4 22.39 -10.07 -39.13
C LYS A 4 21.33 -10.65 -38.19
N GLY A 5 21.25 -11.98 -38.08
CA GLY A 5 20.38 -12.67 -37.14
C GLY A 5 20.77 -12.40 -35.68
N LEU A 6 22.07 -12.47 -35.36
CA LEU A 6 22.60 -12.12 -34.03
C LEU A 6 22.32 -10.66 -33.67
N PHE A 7 22.44 -9.74 -34.63
CA PHE A 7 22.13 -8.33 -34.43
C PHE A 7 20.65 -8.08 -34.12
N ILE A 8 19.75 -8.76 -34.82
CA ILE A 8 18.30 -8.68 -34.55
C ILE A 8 17.97 -9.23 -33.16
N ILE A 9 18.54 -10.39 -32.80
CA ILE A 9 18.35 -11.00 -31.48
C ILE A 9 18.86 -10.06 -30.37
N SER A 10 20.01 -9.41 -30.57
CA SER A 10 20.54 -8.45 -29.60
C SER A 10 19.67 -7.21 -29.43
N ILE A 11 19.02 -6.72 -30.50
CA ILE A 11 18.10 -5.58 -30.42
C ILE A 11 16.85 -5.98 -29.63
N ILE A 12 16.30 -7.17 -29.89
CA ILE A 12 15.11 -7.67 -29.19
C ILE A 12 15.41 -7.86 -27.70
N LEU A 13 16.51 -8.54 -27.36
CA LEU A 13 16.93 -8.74 -25.96
C LEU A 13 17.20 -7.42 -25.25
N GLY A 14 17.88 -6.48 -25.91
CA GLY A 14 18.10 -5.13 -25.38
C GLY A 14 16.80 -4.38 -25.11
N GLY A 15 15.84 -4.45 -26.04
CA GLY A 15 14.53 -3.84 -25.87
C GLY A 15 13.74 -4.42 -24.69
N VAL A 16 13.70 -5.75 -24.57
CA VAL A 16 13.05 -6.44 -23.44
C VAL A 16 13.72 -6.07 -22.11
N PHE A 17 15.05 -6.01 -22.07
CA PHE A 17 15.79 -5.64 -20.87
C PHE A 17 15.51 -4.19 -20.44
N ILE A 18 15.44 -3.25 -21.38
CA ILE A 18 15.06 -1.85 -21.09
C ILE A 18 13.62 -1.79 -20.55
N PHE A 19 12.68 -2.49 -21.17
CA PHE A 19 11.30 -2.57 -20.68
C PHE A 19 11.23 -3.15 -19.26
N PHE A 20 12.03 -4.18 -18.97
CA PHE A 20 12.08 -4.79 -17.64
C PHE A 20 12.65 -3.84 -16.58
N ILE A 21 13.70 -3.07 -16.91
CA ILE A 21 14.23 -2.03 -16.00
C ILE A 21 13.18 -0.96 -15.73
N LEU A 22 12.48 -0.48 -16.77
CA LEU A 22 11.41 0.52 -16.61
C LEU A 22 10.24 -0.02 -15.80
N TYR A 23 9.88 -1.29 -15.99
CA TYR A 23 8.85 -1.97 -15.20
C TYR A 23 9.25 -2.02 -13.72
N ILE A 24 10.45 -2.49 -13.40
CA ILE A 24 10.97 -2.52 -12.03
C ILE A 24 10.99 -1.11 -11.44
N TYR A 25 11.52 -0.12 -12.16
CA TYR A 25 11.62 1.25 -11.67
C TYR A 25 10.23 1.85 -11.35
N ASN A 26 9.24 1.62 -12.20
CA ASN A 26 7.88 2.07 -11.96
C ASN A 26 7.15 1.29 -10.85
N SER A 27 7.48 0.00 -10.66
CA SER A 27 6.89 -0.82 -9.61
C SER A 27 7.51 -0.57 -8.24
N LEU A 28 8.80 -0.23 -8.16
CA LEU A 28 9.53 0.01 -6.91
C LEU A 28 9.03 1.27 -6.16
N ASP A 29 8.48 2.25 -6.87
CA ASP A 29 7.93 3.48 -6.27
C ASP A 29 6.40 3.51 -6.27
N ARG A 30 5.74 2.35 -6.45
CA ARG A 30 4.28 2.30 -6.47
C ARG A 30 3.73 2.57 -5.07
N LYS A 31 3.25 3.80 -4.88
CA LYS A 31 2.57 4.22 -3.66
C LYS A 31 1.16 3.65 -3.63
N GLU A 32 0.93 2.73 -2.70
CA GLU A 32 -0.41 2.25 -2.36
C GLU A 32 -1.03 3.17 -1.30
N THR A 33 -2.31 3.53 -1.45
CA THR A 33 -2.99 4.42 -0.50
C THR A 33 -3.98 3.63 0.35
N LEU A 34 -3.83 3.65 1.68
CA LEU A 34 -4.81 3.02 2.57
C LEU A 34 -6.01 3.95 2.80
N HIS A 35 -7.15 3.61 2.24
CA HIS A 35 -8.42 4.30 2.48
C HIS A 35 -9.17 3.66 3.67
N ILE A 36 -9.59 4.50 4.62
CA ILE A 36 -10.41 4.08 5.77
C ILE A 36 -11.80 4.70 5.61
N ILE A 37 -12.80 3.86 5.30
CA ILE A 37 -14.17 4.29 5.05
C ILE A 37 -15.06 3.83 6.22
N ARG A 38 -15.77 4.78 6.83
CA ARG A 38 -16.79 4.48 7.84
C ARG A 38 -18.16 4.32 7.17
N SER A 39 -18.76 3.15 7.29
CA SER A 39 -20.14 2.92 6.81
C SER A 39 -20.84 1.88 7.68
N GLU A 40 -22.12 2.10 7.98
CA GLU A 40 -23.00 1.13 8.67
C GLU A 40 -22.43 0.54 9.99
N GLY A 41 -21.75 1.37 10.80
CA GLY A 41 -21.14 0.90 12.04
C GLY A 41 -19.92 0.01 11.85
N ARG A 42 -19.30 0.04 10.67
CA ARG A 42 -18.04 -0.64 10.34
C ARG A 42 -17.02 0.35 9.79
N LEU A 43 -15.75 -0.01 9.95
CA LEU A 43 -14.64 0.59 9.22
C LEU A 43 -14.15 -0.40 8.17
N TYR A 44 -14.03 0.07 6.94
CA TYR A 44 -13.49 -0.65 5.81
C TYR A 44 -12.12 -0.08 5.49
N PHE A 45 -11.14 -0.97 5.40
CA PHE A 45 -9.77 -0.65 5.03
C PHE A 45 -9.56 -1.14 3.61
N GLN A 46 -9.16 -0.23 2.71
CA GLN A 46 -8.94 -0.52 1.29
C GLN A 46 -7.53 -0.06 0.91
N LEU A 47 -6.82 -0.89 0.16
CA LEU A 47 -5.52 -0.54 -0.40
C LEU A 47 -5.71 -0.12 -1.86
N SER A 48 -5.52 1.16 -2.14
CA SER A 48 -5.96 1.78 -3.38
C SER A 48 -7.44 1.50 -3.63
N ASP A 49 -7.78 0.57 -4.51
CA ASP A 49 -9.17 0.18 -4.81
C ASP A 49 -9.55 -1.23 -4.29
N ASP A 50 -8.60 -1.96 -3.69
CA ASP A 50 -8.81 -3.33 -3.25
C ASP A 50 -9.22 -3.41 -1.77
N PRO A 51 -10.31 -4.12 -1.42
CA PRO A 51 -10.71 -4.31 -0.03
C PRO A 51 -9.73 -5.22 0.69
N LEU A 52 -9.15 -4.72 1.79
CA LEU A 52 -8.22 -5.45 2.66
C LEU A 52 -8.97 -6.20 3.77
N PHE A 53 -9.58 -5.44 4.68
CA PHE A 53 -10.32 -5.99 5.82
C PHE A 53 -11.35 -4.99 6.35
N SER A 54 -12.20 -5.44 7.29
CA SER A 54 -13.17 -4.57 7.96
C SER A 54 -13.31 -4.91 9.43
N VAL A 55 -13.54 -3.89 10.26
CA VAL A 55 -13.78 -4.02 11.70
C VAL A 55 -15.11 -3.40 12.08
N LYS A 56 -15.80 -3.99 13.06
CA LYS A 56 -17.02 -3.42 13.62
C LYS A 56 -16.67 -2.31 14.61
N ILE A 57 -17.43 -1.23 14.56
CA ILE A 57 -17.37 -0.14 15.54
C ILE A 57 -18.38 -0.47 16.64
N SER A 58 -17.91 -0.73 17.84
CA SER A 58 -18.77 -0.88 19.01
C SER A 58 -19.15 0.51 19.54
N SER A 59 -20.37 0.67 20.07
CA SER A 59 -20.91 1.97 20.50
C SER A 59 -20.23 2.56 21.74
N ASP A 60 -19.45 1.76 22.44
CA ASP A 60 -18.72 2.05 23.67
C ASP A 60 -17.24 2.39 23.42
N GLN A 61 -16.72 2.15 22.22
CA GLN A 61 -15.32 2.40 21.87
C GLN A 61 -15.18 3.73 21.11
N SER A 62 -14.10 4.47 21.39
CA SER A 62 -13.80 5.65 20.58
C SER A 62 -13.34 5.21 19.19
N LEU A 63 -13.73 5.97 18.15
CA LEU A 63 -13.35 5.67 16.77
C LEU A 63 -11.83 5.63 16.60
N SER A 64 -11.13 6.50 17.33
CA SER A 64 -9.68 6.55 17.38
C SER A 64 -9.10 5.22 17.88
N ASP A 65 -9.64 4.70 18.99
CA ASP A 65 -9.15 3.44 19.57
C ASP A 65 -9.40 2.26 18.63
N VAL A 66 -10.58 2.20 17.99
CA VAL A 66 -10.88 1.14 17.02
C VAL A 66 -9.94 1.19 15.81
N ILE A 67 -9.62 2.38 15.30
CA ILE A 67 -8.68 2.56 14.19
C ILE A 67 -7.27 2.13 14.61
N THR A 68 -6.80 2.60 15.77
CA THR A 68 -5.48 2.27 16.31
C THR A 68 -5.33 0.77 16.56
N GLU A 69 -6.34 0.12 17.16
CA GLU A 69 -6.35 -1.31 17.42
C GLU A 69 -6.35 -2.12 16.11
N ALA A 70 -7.22 -1.77 15.16
CA ALA A 70 -7.29 -2.46 13.87
C ALA A 70 -5.97 -2.36 13.10
N ILE A 71 -5.40 -1.15 13.04
CA ILE A 71 -4.11 -0.92 12.38
C ILE A 71 -2.98 -1.65 13.12
N SER A 72 -2.95 -1.62 14.45
CA SER A 72 -1.91 -2.30 15.23
C SER A 72 -1.96 -3.83 15.06
N ASN A 73 -3.15 -4.42 14.98
CA ASN A 73 -3.32 -5.86 14.81
C ASN A 73 -2.94 -6.31 13.40
N GLU A 74 -3.23 -5.50 12.38
CA GLU A 74 -2.97 -5.82 10.97
C GLU A 74 -1.70 -5.18 10.40
N MET A 75 -0.93 -4.45 11.21
CA MET A 75 0.26 -3.70 10.76
C MET A 75 1.30 -4.61 10.11
N ALA A 76 1.49 -5.82 10.67
CA ALA A 76 2.43 -6.80 10.12
C ALA A 76 2.01 -7.22 8.70
N THR A 77 0.74 -7.54 8.53
CA THR A 77 0.14 -7.86 7.22
C THR A 77 0.29 -6.69 6.25
N LEU A 78 0.02 -5.47 6.70
CA LEU A 78 0.16 -4.25 5.89
C LEU A 78 1.61 -4.03 5.44
N LYS A 79 2.60 -4.17 6.34
CA LYS A 79 4.03 -4.01 6.02
C LYS A 79 4.57 -5.08 5.10
N ASP A 80 4.02 -6.30 5.13
CA ASP A 80 4.38 -7.35 4.17
C ASP A 80 3.81 -7.06 2.76
N MET A 81 2.74 -6.26 2.67
CA MET A 81 2.07 -5.95 1.41
C MET A 81 2.54 -4.65 0.74
N VAL A 82 3.08 -3.70 1.50
CA VAL A 82 3.53 -2.40 0.99
C VAL A 82 4.89 -1.98 1.54
N ASP A 83 5.70 -1.31 0.71
CA ASP A 83 7.03 -0.84 1.10
C ASP A 83 6.99 0.29 2.15
N SER A 84 5.93 1.09 2.16
CA SER A 84 5.72 2.14 3.16
C SER A 84 4.23 2.44 3.34
N VAL A 85 3.84 2.76 4.58
CA VAL A 85 2.48 3.20 4.92
C VAL A 85 2.55 4.68 5.29
N ASP A 86 1.72 5.51 4.66
CA ASP A 86 1.58 6.92 5.01
C ASP A 86 0.11 7.24 5.29
N PHE A 87 -0.16 7.80 6.46
CA PHE A 87 -1.51 8.09 6.93
C PHE A 87 -1.87 9.54 6.64
N ILE A 88 -2.57 9.78 5.53
CA ILE A 88 -2.96 11.12 5.10
C ILE A 88 -4.44 11.42 5.40
N ASN A 89 -4.80 12.71 5.49
CA ASN A 89 -6.19 13.21 5.59
C ASN A 89 -6.98 12.86 6.87
N PHE A 90 -6.32 12.79 8.01
CA PHE A 90 -7.00 12.72 9.31
C PHE A 90 -7.40 14.11 9.80
N LYS A 91 -8.66 14.26 10.26
CA LYS A 91 -9.13 15.49 10.93
C LYS A 91 -8.59 15.63 12.36
N ASP A 92 -8.19 14.51 12.97
CA ASP A 92 -7.68 14.46 14.34
C ASP A 92 -6.14 14.33 14.32
N ASP A 93 -5.45 15.41 14.69
CA ASP A 93 -3.99 15.49 14.72
C ASP A 93 -3.35 14.56 15.76
N ARG A 94 -4.08 14.18 16.82
CA ARG A 94 -3.58 13.23 17.80
C ARG A 94 -3.59 11.83 17.20
N LEU A 95 -4.71 11.42 16.62
CA LEU A 95 -4.84 10.13 15.94
C LEU A 95 -3.81 10.00 14.81
N HIS A 96 -3.66 11.04 13.99
CA HIS A 96 -2.66 11.07 12.91
C HIS A 96 -1.24 10.80 13.42
N ARG A 97 -0.82 11.48 14.49
CA ARG A 97 0.51 11.26 15.10
C ARG A 97 0.67 9.87 15.69
N GLU A 98 -0.37 9.36 16.33
CA GLU A 98 -0.36 8.04 16.96
C GLU A 98 -0.21 6.93 15.92
N LEU A 99 -0.95 7.02 14.80
CA LEU A 99 -0.86 6.08 13.68
C LEU A 99 0.49 6.16 12.97
N ASN A 100 1.01 7.36 12.71
CA ASN A 100 2.34 7.50 12.10
C ASN A 100 3.45 6.92 12.99
N ARG A 101 3.31 6.98 14.32
CA ARG A 101 4.25 6.34 15.24
C ARG A 101 4.21 4.80 15.15
N LEU A 102 3.06 4.21 14.84
CA LEU A 102 2.93 2.75 14.69
C LEU A 102 3.65 2.22 13.45
N VAL A 103 3.72 3.01 12.37
CA VAL A 103 4.40 2.60 11.14
C VAL A 103 5.90 2.76 11.24
N GLN A 104 6.36 3.81 11.93
CA GLN A 104 7.80 4.13 12.06
C GLN A 104 8.57 3.19 13.00
N ASN A 105 7.89 2.42 13.85
CA ASN A 105 8.48 1.36 14.67
C ASN A 105 8.47 0.03 13.92
#